data_AF-M1RV38-F1
#
_entry.id   AF-M1RV38-F1
#
_cell.length_a   1.000
_cell.length_b   1.000
_cell.length_c   1.000
_cell.angle_alpha   90.00
_cell.angle_beta   90.00
_cell.angle_gamma   90.00
#
_symmetry.space_group_name_H-M   'P 1'
#
loop_
_entity.id
_entity.type
_entity.pdbx_description
1 polymer ?
#
loop_
_entity_poly.entity_id
_entity_poly.type
_entity_poly.pdbx_seq_one_letter_code
_entity_poly.pdbx_strand_id
1 'polypeptide(L)'
;MSTLSFNNISTEVLSPLNQFEIRDLLSIDALGNLHISITNIGFYLTIGAFFFLVINLLSINYNRLVSNSWSISQESLYATIHSIVTSQINPRNGQIYFPFIYTLFIFILINNLIGMVNRSLCILSLFISSIFGILGIHKPIFQRLSYSSLNSNSQVNTQMNISKDSPRYSFNNKNTFYLNPDYITGFVDGEGCFSLSLFKDDRRLNGWQVKPIFSISLHKKDISLLEAIQRTFKVGKIYKHGIDSIQYRVSSLKNLQIITDHFDSYPLITQKRADYLLFKQAIALIKNKEHLSLEGLLKLVGIKATLNWGLSDKFKESFPTVKAAVRPSVIYNTSDVKVKSLNWIRGFIEGEGCFQVITQNSPPRRGGWRNVWLRFSLTQHIKDEELLKDIAIYLNMGRYYKSPTRNEGQYLITIFSDINNKLIPFLKEYPLLGVKQEDFLDFVKIAKLIESKTHLTDEGLDTIKLIQSNMNSKRIIKEE
;
A
#
# COMPACT_ATOMS: atom_id res chain seq x y z
N MET A 1 44.16 -23.51 -44.60
CA MET A 1 43.78 -22.33 -45.39
C MET A 1 42.65 -21.64 -44.63
N SER A 2 42.98 -20.52 -44.02
CA SER A 2 42.11 -19.69 -43.18
C SER A 2 41.07 -18.95 -44.01
N THR A 3 39.81 -18.94 -43.58
CA THR A 3 38.84 -17.93 -44.01
C THR A 3 38.26 -17.26 -42.78
N LEU A 4 38.97 -16.24 -42.30
CA LEU A 4 38.44 -15.21 -41.41
C LEU A 4 37.56 -14.29 -42.26
N SER A 5 36.24 -14.44 -42.17
CA SER A 5 35.29 -13.47 -42.72
C SER A 5 35.07 -12.34 -41.73
N PHE A 6 35.66 -11.17 -42.01
CA PHE A 6 35.25 -9.92 -41.38
C PHE A 6 33.96 -9.46 -42.05
N ASN A 7 32.81 -9.64 -41.39
CA ASN A 7 31.55 -9.06 -41.84
C ASN A 7 31.49 -7.58 -41.49
N ASN A 8 31.20 -6.79 -42.53
CA ASN A 8 31.02 -5.35 -42.55
C ASN A 8 30.09 -4.86 -41.43
N ILE A 9 30.51 -3.78 -40.75
CA ILE A 9 29.68 -3.01 -39.82
C ILE A 9 28.71 -2.17 -40.66
N SER A 10 27.56 -2.76 -41.03
CA SER A 10 26.39 -2.01 -41.46
C SER A 10 25.71 -1.43 -40.21
N THR A 11 25.48 -0.12 -40.22
CA THR A 11 24.65 0.57 -39.24
C THR A 11 23.18 0.20 -39.47
N GLU A 12 22.80 -1.02 -39.07
CA GLU A 12 21.40 -1.38 -38.94
C GLU A 12 20.83 -0.74 -37.67
N VAL A 13 19.64 -0.15 -37.79
CA VAL A 13 18.85 0.29 -36.65
C VAL A 13 18.48 -0.96 -35.85
N LEU A 14 19.29 -1.28 -34.83
CA LEU A 14 19.05 -2.38 -33.91
C LEU A 14 17.69 -2.17 -33.25
N SER A 15 16.72 -3.02 -33.63
CA SER A 15 15.49 -3.17 -32.85
C SER A 15 15.89 -3.48 -31.40
N PRO A 16 15.25 -2.87 -30.39
CA PRO A 16 15.48 -3.23 -28.98
C PRO A 16 15.23 -4.70 -28.67
N LEU A 17 14.69 -5.48 -29.60
CA LEU A 17 14.48 -6.92 -29.48
C LEU A 17 15.68 -7.77 -29.96
N ASN A 18 16.61 -7.22 -30.74
CA ASN A 18 17.78 -7.96 -31.23
C ASN A 18 18.72 -8.40 -30.08
N GLN A 19 18.64 -7.72 -28.92
CA GLN A 19 19.34 -8.09 -27.69
C GLN A 19 18.78 -9.35 -27.00
N PHE A 20 17.68 -9.91 -27.51
CA PHE A 20 17.07 -11.13 -26.99
C PHE A 20 17.25 -12.33 -27.93
N GLU A 21 17.92 -12.14 -29.06
CA GLU A 21 18.22 -13.22 -29.99
C GLU A 21 19.34 -14.10 -29.42
N ILE A 22 19.08 -15.41 -29.38
CA ILE A 22 20.11 -16.40 -29.05
C ILE A 22 20.93 -16.61 -30.32
N ARG A 23 22.23 -16.31 -30.23
CA ARG A 23 23.17 -16.45 -31.35
C ARG A 23 24.23 -17.46 -30.98
N ASP A 24 24.49 -18.40 -31.88
CA ASP A 24 25.65 -19.28 -31.77
C ASP A 24 26.91 -18.47 -32.04
N LEU A 25 27.83 -18.45 -31.08
CA LEU A 25 29.13 -17.78 -31.21
C LEU A 25 30.20 -18.73 -31.73
N LEU A 26 30.16 -19.98 -31.28
CA LEU A 26 31.04 -21.07 -31.71
C LEU A 26 30.22 -22.35 -31.77
N SER A 27 30.23 -23.04 -32.91
CA SER A 27 29.62 -24.37 -33.05
C SER A 27 30.68 -25.38 -33.48
N ILE A 28 30.64 -26.57 -32.87
CA ILE A 28 31.46 -27.71 -33.23
C ILE A 28 30.54 -28.89 -33.48
N ASP A 29 30.67 -29.48 -34.66
CA ASP A 29 29.97 -30.70 -35.03
C ASP A 29 30.91 -31.87 -34.74
N ALA A 30 30.63 -32.59 -33.66
CA ALA A 30 31.40 -33.77 -33.28
C ALA A 30 30.78 -35.04 -33.89
N LEU A 31 31.62 -36.07 -34.12
CA LEU A 31 31.19 -37.36 -34.69
C LEU A 31 30.00 -37.96 -33.91
N GLY A 32 28.89 -38.18 -34.61
CA GLY A 32 27.67 -38.79 -34.07
C GLY A 32 26.49 -37.84 -33.87
N ASN A 33 26.19 -36.96 -34.83
CA ASN A 33 25.05 -36.03 -34.82
C ASN A 33 24.97 -35.09 -33.58
N LEU A 34 26.10 -34.85 -32.91
CA LEU A 34 26.13 -34.05 -31.70
C LEU A 34 26.61 -32.64 -32.04
N HIS A 35 25.65 -31.72 -32.20
CA HIS A 35 25.90 -30.29 -32.39
C HIS A 35 26.11 -29.63 -31.03
N ILE A 36 27.36 -29.25 -30.72
CA ILE A 36 27.68 -28.48 -29.51
C ILE A 36 27.90 -27.03 -29.92
N SER A 37 27.02 -26.12 -29.50
CA SER A 37 27.20 -24.68 -29.69
C SER A 37 27.36 -23.91 -28.37
N ILE A 38 28.30 -22.98 -28.35
CA ILE A 38 28.42 -21.95 -27.33
C ILE A 38 27.60 -20.77 -27.81
N THR A 39 26.44 -20.57 -27.19
CA THR A 39 25.58 -19.42 -27.46
C THR A 39 26.11 -18.17 -26.76
N ASN A 40 25.67 -17.00 -27.22
CA ASN A 40 25.87 -15.73 -26.53
C ASN A 40 25.45 -15.79 -25.04
N ILE A 41 24.33 -16.45 -24.71
CA ILE A 41 23.92 -16.69 -23.33
C ILE A 41 24.96 -17.52 -22.57
N GLY A 42 25.39 -18.66 -23.13
CA GLY A 42 26.40 -19.52 -22.50
C GLY A 42 27.72 -18.80 -22.24
N PHE A 43 28.16 -17.98 -23.19
CA PHE A 43 29.35 -17.16 -23.06
C PHE A 43 29.24 -16.13 -21.93
N TYR A 44 28.16 -15.35 -21.87
CA TYR A 44 27.99 -14.36 -20.80
C TYR A 44 27.77 -14.98 -19.41
N LEU A 45 27.09 -16.12 -19.34
CA LEU A 45 26.97 -16.87 -18.09
C LEU A 45 28.33 -17.38 -17.60
N THR A 46 29.21 -17.78 -18.52
CA THR A 46 30.58 -18.18 -18.20
C THR A 46 31.40 -17.00 -17.68
N ILE A 47 31.26 -15.82 -18.31
CA ILE A 47 31.88 -14.58 -17.81
C ILE A 47 31.34 -14.22 -16.42
N GLY A 48 30.03 -14.31 -16.19
CA GLY A 48 29.41 -14.07 -14.89
C GLY A 48 29.93 -15.00 -13.79
N ALA A 49 30.06 -16.29 -14.10
CA ALA A 49 30.64 -17.27 -13.20
C ALA A 49 32.13 -16.96 -12.89
N PHE A 50 32.90 -16.53 -13.89
CA PHE A 50 34.28 -16.11 -13.71
C PHE A 50 34.39 -14.89 -12.77
N PHE A 51 33.58 -13.84 -12.98
CA PHE A 51 33.57 -12.68 -12.09
C PHE A 51 33.16 -13.02 -10.66
N PHE A 52 32.16 -13.90 -10.50
CA PHE A 52 31.78 -14.40 -9.18
C PHE A 52 32.95 -15.10 -8.48
N LEU A 53 33.69 -15.96 -9.20
CA LEU A 53 34.86 -16.64 -8.67
C LEU A 53 35.96 -15.64 -8.27
N VAL A 54 36.26 -14.66 -9.13
CA VAL A 54 37.26 -13.62 -8.86
C VAL A 54 36.90 -12.79 -7.63
N ILE A 55 35.65 -12.35 -7.49
CA ILE A 55 35.19 -11.58 -6.33
C ILE A 55 35.33 -12.40 -5.04
N ASN A 56 34.96 -13.68 -5.06
CA ASN A 56 35.14 -14.55 -3.90
C ASN A 56 36.62 -14.75 -3.53
N LEU A 57 37.51 -14.92 -4.51
CA LEU A 57 38.95 -15.03 -4.26
C LEU A 57 39.56 -13.75 -3.68
N LEU A 58 39.18 -12.58 -4.21
CA LEU A 58 39.67 -11.27 -3.72
C LEU A 58 39.18 -10.95 -2.31
N SER A 59 38.02 -11.49 -1.93
CA SER A 59 37.40 -11.29 -0.62
C SER A 59 37.97 -12.19 0.48
N ILE A 60 38.85 -13.15 0.14
CA ILE A 60 39.51 -13.99 1.16
C ILE A 60 40.39 -13.11 2.05
N ASN A 61 40.00 -12.99 3.31
CA ASN A 61 40.66 -12.11 4.28
C ASN A 61 41.76 -12.81 5.12
N TYR A 62 42.12 -14.07 4.84
CA TYR A 62 43.16 -14.83 5.55
C TYR A 62 43.16 -14.66 7.09
N ASN A 63 41.97 -14.55 7.70
CA ASN A 63 41.75 -14.29 9.13
C ASN A 63 42.51 -13.09 9.71
N ARG A 64 42.83 -12.08 8.89
CA ARG A 64 43.44 -10.83 9.37
C ARG A 64 42.40 -9.98 10.10
N LEU A 65 42.81 -9.40 11.23
CA LEU A 65 41.99 -8.50 12.06
C LEU A 65 41.53 -7.23 11.32
N VAL A 66 42.32 -6.74 10.36
CA VAL A 66 41.96 -5.62 9.49
C VAL A 66 41.49 -6.18 8.15
N SER A 67 40.20 -5.98 7.85
CA SER A 67 39.58 -6.47 6.63
C SER A 67 40.06 -5.73 5.38
N ASN A 68 40.20 -6.45 4.28
CA ASN A 68 40.48 -5.85 2.98
C ASN A 68 39.19 -5.22 2.39
N SER A 69 39.31 -4.23 1.49
CA SER A 69 38.13 -3.53 0.95
C SER A 69 37.10 -4.45 0.27
N TRP A 70 37.55 -5.58 -0.30
CA TRP A 70 36.69 -6.56 -0.96
C TRP A 70 35.90 -7.43 0.04
N SER A 71 36.54 -7.76 1.16
CA SER A 71 35.95 -8.49 2.28
C SER A 71 34.90 -7.64 3.00
N ILE A 72 35.15 -6.34 3.19
CA ILE A 72 34.14 -5.39 3.70
C ILE A 72 32.91 -5.33 2.77
N SER A 73 33.13 -5.34 1.46
CA SER A 73 32.04 -5.35 0.46
C SER A 73 31.20 -6.63 0.56
N GLN A 74 31.85 -7.80 0.71
CA GLN A 74 31.14 -9.06 0.87
C GLN A 74 30.39 -9.15 2.21
N GLU A 75 30.98 -8.67 3.31
CA GLU A 75 30.31 -8.58 4.62
C GLU A 75 29.07 -7.67 4.55
N SER A 76 29.17 -6.54 3.85
CA SER A 76 28.06 -5.62 3.65
C SER A 76 26.92 -6.26 2.83
N LEU A 77 27.27 -6.98 1.76
CA LEU A 77 26.30 -7.74 0.95
C LEU A 77 25.64 -8.86 1.77
N TYR A 78 26.43 -9.62 2.53
CA TYR A 78 25.94 -10.66 3.43
C TYR A 78 24.97 -10.08 4.45
N ALA A 79 25.33 -9.01 5.15
CA ALA A 79 24.50 -8.36 6.16
C ALA A 79 23.19 -7.81 5.56
N THR A 80 23.26 -7.24 4.36
CA THR A 80 22.09 -6.72 3.64
C THR A 80 21.11 -7.84 3.29
N ILE A 81 21.62 -8.92 2.66
CA ILE A 81 20.78 -10.05 2.27
C ILE A 81 20.24 -10.78 3.51
N HIS A 82 21.04 -10.90 4.57
CA HIS A 82 20.63 -11.53 5.81
C HIS A 82 19.52 -10.72 6.50
N SER A 83 19.64 -9.39 6.50
CA SER A 83 18.59 -8.48 6.98
C SER A 83 17.31 -8.60 6.15
N ILE A 84 17.41 -8.73 4.82
CA ILE A 84 16.25 -8.96 3.95
C ILE A 84 15.57 -10.30 4.29
N VAL A 85 16.33 -11.38 4.42
CA VAL A 85 15.78 -12.71 4.74
C VAL A 85 15.10 -12.73 6.10
N THR A 86 15.71 -12.13 7.11
CA THR A 86 15.16 -12.12 8.47
C THR A 86 13.98 -11.15 8.63
N SER A 87 13.97 -10.03 7.91
CA SER A 87 12.88 -9.03 7.94
C SER A 87 11.68 -9.39 7.07
N GLN A 88 11.89 -10.03 5.91
CA GLN A 88 10.83 -10.26 4.92
C GLN A 88 10.27 -11.69 4.96
N ILE A 89 11.08 -12.70 5.33
CA ILE A 89 10.63 -14.09 5.37
C ILE A 89 10.25 -14.49 6.79
N ASN A 90 11.25 -14.73 7.65
CA ASN A 90 11.05 -15.11 9.04
C ASN A 90 12.37 -15.03 9.81
N PRO A 91 12.41 -14.43 11.02
CA PRO A 91 13.65 -14.30 11.79
C PRO A 91 14.30 -15.64 12.20
N ARG A 92 13.49 -16.70 12.40
CA ARG A 92 13.96 -18.01 12.86
C ARG A 92 14.07 -19.03 11.73
N ASN A 93 12.99 -19.21 10.96
CA ASN A 93 12.95 -20.25 9.92
C ASN A 93 13.48 -19.76 8.56
N GLY A 94 13.55 -18.44 8.35
CA GLY A 94 14.01 -17.85 7.07
C GLY A 94 15.50 -18.05 6.82
N GLN A 95 16.30 -18.18 7.88
CA GLN A 95 17.75 -18.38 7.79
C GLN A 95 18.13 -19.68 7.06
N ILE A 96 17.26 -20.70 7.07
CA ILE A 96 17.46 -21.96 6.35
C ILE A 96 17.58 -21.70 4.83
N TYR A 97 16.86 -20.71 4.30
CA TYR A 97 16.88 -20.35 2.89
C TYR A 97 17.99 -19.35 2.54
N PHE A 98 18.72 -18.83 3.54
CA PHE A 98 19.72 -17.78 3.33
C PHE A 98 20.81 -18.17 2.32
N PRO A 99 21.44 -19.37 2.36
CA PRO A 99 22.48 -19.73 1.39
C PRO A 99 22.00 -19.73 -0.06
N PHE A 100 20.76 -20.18 -0.29
CA PHE A 100 20.14 -20.18 -1.62
C PHE A 100 19.84 -18.75 -2.09
N ILE A 101 19.21 -17.94 -1.24
CA ILE A 101 18.84 -16.55 -1.55
C ILE A 101 20.09 -15.71 -1.80
N TYR A 102 21.13 -15.89 -0.99
CA TYR A 102 22.42 -15.21 -1.16
C TYR A 102 23.05 -15.54 -2.53
N THR A 103 23.13 -16.83 -2.88
CA THR A 103 23.69 -17.27 -4.16
C THR A 103 22.89 -16.72 -5.34
N LEU A 104 21.56 -16.81 -5.28
CA LEU A 104 20.68 -16.32 -6.33
C LEU A 104 20.79 -14.79 -6.50
N PHE A 105 20.81 -14.04 -5.39
CA PHE A 105 20.91 -12.59 -5.42
C PHE A 105 22.23 -12.12 -6.03
N ILE A 106 23.36 -12.69 -5.60
CA ILE A 106 24.68 -12.33 -6.14
C ILE A 106 24.80 -12.73 -7.61
N PHE A 107 24.28 -13.90 -7.99
CA PHE A 107 24.24 -14.33 -9.39
C PHE A 107 23.44 -13.34 -10.25
N ILE A 108 22.24 -12.94 -9.83
CA ILE A 108 21.43 -11.95 -10.54
C ILE A 108 22.15 -10.59 -10.61
N LEU A 109 22.74 -10.14 -9.50
CA LEU A 109 23.45 -8.87 -9.43
C LEU A 109 24.61 -8.80 -10.44
N ILE A 110 25.47 -9.82 -10.47
CA ILE A 110 26.62 -9.87 -11.40
C ILE A 110 26.15 -9.90 -12.85
N ASN A 111 25.15 -10.72 -13.18
CA ASN A 111 24.61 -10.79 -14.54
C ASN A 111 23.93 -9.48 -14.97
N ASN A 112 23.28 -8.77 -14.05
CA ASN A 112 22.72 -7.44 -14.32
C ASN A 112 23.81 -6.39 -14.56
N LEU A 113 24.90 -6.43 -13.79
CA LEU A 113 26.03 -5.51 -13.97
C LEU A 113 26.73 -5.75 -15.31
N ILE A 114 26.92 -7.02 -15.71
CA ILE A 114 27.47 -7.39 -17.03
C ILE A 114 26.53 -6.89 -18.14
N GLY A 115 25.21 -7.04 -17.96
CA GLY A 115 24.21 -6.52 -18.90
C GLY A 115 24.19 -4.99 -19.04
N MET A 116 24.68 -4.24 -18.04
CA MET A 116 24.85 -2.79 -18.15
C MET A 116 26.08 -2.38 -18.97
N VAL A 117 27.14 -3.21 -18.95
CA VAL A 117 28.39 -2.94 -19.70
C VAL A 117 28.21 -3.25 -21.18
N ASN A 118 27.45 -4.30 -21.50
CA ASN A 118 27.20 -4.70 -22.88
C ASN A 118 25.73 -4.49 -23.24
N ARG A 119 25.47 -3.53 -24.14
CA ARG A 119 24.13 -3.19 -24.69
C ARG A 119 23.39 -4.34 -25.40
N SER A 120 23.95 -5.55 -25.41
CA SER A 120 23.48 -6.65 -26.25
C SER A 120 22.72 -7.77 -25.54
N LEU A 121 22.61 -7.84 -24.21
CA LEU A 121 21.79 -8.90 -23.59
C LEU A 121 21.40 -8.61 -22.13
N CYS A 122 20.10 -8.47 -21.85
CA CYS A 122 19.58 -8.50 -20.48
C CYS A 122 19.34 -9.96 -20.08
N ILE A 123 20.35 -10.59 -19.46
CA ILE A 123 20.30 -12.01 -19.06
C ILE A 123 19.13 -12.27 -18.10
N LEU A 124 18.75 -11.28 -17.29
CA LEU A 124 17.62 -11.37 -16.35
C LEU A 124 16.27 -11.55 -17.05
N SER A 125 15.99 -10.84 -18.14
CA SER A 125 14.70 -10.99 -18.85
C SER A 125 14.58 -12.34 -19.53
N LEU A 126 15.69 -12.93 -19.96
CA LEU A 126 15.73 -14.28 -20.54
C LEU A 126 15.63 -15.37 -19.47
N PHE A 127 16.25 -15.17 -18.30
CA PHE A 127 16.12 -16.08 -17.14
C PHE A 127 14.70 -16.10 -16.59
N ILE A 128 14.06 -14.93 -16.50
CA ILE A 128 12.65 -14.79 -16.12
C ILE A 128 11.74 -15.44 -17.18
N SER A 129 12.00 -15.22 -18.47
CA SER A 129 11.24 -15.85 -19.58
C SER A 129 11.35 -17.37 -19.57
N SER A 130 12.54 -17.92 -19.32
CA SER A 130 12.76 -19.38 -19.25
C SER A 130 12.14 -20.01 -18.01
N ILE A 131 12.18 -19.35 -16.84
CA ILE A 131 11.44 -19.79 -15.65
C ILE A 131 9.92 -19.75 -15.89
N PHE A 132 9.39 -18.70 -16.52
CA PHE A 132 7.97 -18.62 -16.87
C PHE A 132 7.57 -19.69 -17.90
N GLY A 133 8.46 -20.03 -18.83
CA GLY A 133 8.29 -21.14 -19.77
C GLY A 133 8.26 -22.51 -19.08
N ILE A 134 9.18 -22.75 -18.14
CA ILE A 134 9.24 -24.00 -17.35
C ILE A 134 8.03 -24.12 -16.40
N LEU A 135 7.53 -23.01 -15.86
CA LEU A 135 6.33 -22.96 -15.01
C LEU A 135 5.00 -22.95 -15.79
N GLY A 136 5.03 -23.02 -17.12
CA GLY A 136 3.83 -23.09 -17.97
C GLY A 136 2.97 -21.82 -18.00
N ILE A 137 3.52 -20.67 -17.61
CA ILE A 137 2.78 -19.39 -17.57
C ILE A 137 2.91 -18.73 -18.95
N HIS A 138 2.16 -19.24 -19.93
CA HIS A 138 2.05 -18.60 -21.26
C HIS A 138 0.97 -17.50 -21.24
N LYS A 139 1.34 -16.26 -20.90
CA LYS A 139 0.63 -15.06 -21.41
C LYS A 139 1.61 -13.91 -21.69
N PRO A 140 1.59 -13.31 -22.89
CA PRO A 140 2.44 -12.17 -23.21
C PRO A 140 1.89 -10.89 -22.55
N ILE A 141 2.73 -10.20 -21.77
CA ILE A 141 2.44 -8.94 -21.07
C ILE A 141 2.64 -7.68 -21.97
N PHE A 142 2.80 -7.84 -23.28
CA PHE A 142 2.92 -6.69 -24.19
C PHE A 142 1.79 -6.66 -25.22
N GLN A 143 0.70 -5.98 -24.88
CA GLN A 143 -0.21 -5.40 -25.88
C GLN A 143 -0.38 -3.91 -25.62
N ARG A 144 0.13 -3.14 -26.58
CA ARG A 144 -0.06 -1.71 -26.87
C ARG A 144 -1.31 -1.08 -26.26
N LEU A 145 -1.11 -0.04 -25.45
CA LEU A 145 -2.09 1.03 -25.28
C LEU A 145 -2.01 1.95 -26.51
N SER A 146 -2.92 1.77 -27.46
CA SER A 146 -3.27 2.80 -28.44
C SER A 146 -4.13 3.85 -27.76
N TYR A 147 -3.57 5.03 -27.51
CA TYR A 147 -4.33 6.24 -27.22
C TYR A 147 -4.97 6.73 -28.53
N SER A 148 -6.28 6.53 -28.68
CA SER A 148 -7.08 7.33 -29.59
C SER A 148 -7.69 8.49 -28.80
N SER A 149 -7.34 9.70 -29.22
CA SER A 149 -7.96 10.95 -28.83
C SER A 149 -9.46 10.89 -29.10
N LEU A 150 -10.28 11.08 -28.07
CA LEU A 150 -11.66 11.52 -28.22
C LEU A 150 -11.87 12.77 -27.37
N ASN A 151 -11.69 13.91 -28.06
CA ASN A 151 -12.41 15.13 -27.76
C ASN A 151 -13.91 14.84 -27.92
N SER A 152 -14.68 15.07 -26.87
CA SER A 152 -16.03 15.60 -27.03
C SER A 152 -16.33 16.55 -25.89
N ASN A 153 -16.42 17.83 -26.27
CA ASN A 153 -17.05 18.87 -25.48
C ASN A 153 -18.51 18.48 -25.24
N SER A 154 -18.90 18.37 -23.98
CA SER A 154 -20.28 18.60 -23.56
C SER A 154 -20.25 19.41 -22.29
N GLN A 155 -20.38 20.73 -22.47
CA GLN A 155 -20.81 21.63 -21.40
C GLN A 155 -22.22 21.20 -20.99
N VAL A 156 -22.33 20.49 -19.88
CA VAL A 156 -23.59 20.34 -19.17
C VAL A 156 -23.60 21.38 -18.05
N ASN A 157 -24.22 22.51 -18.34
CA ASN A 157 -24.65 23.47 -17.33
C ASN A 157 -25.79 22.85 -16.53
N THR A 158 -25.49 22.21 -15.41
CA THR A 158 -26.48 21.96 -14.37
C THR A 158 -26.19 22.92 -13.22
N GLN A 159 -26.91 24.04 -13.20
CA GLN A 159 -27.09 24.83 -11.99
C GLN A 159 -27.80 23.95 -10.95
N MET A 160 -27.02 23.33 -10.05
CA MET A 160 -27.58 22.72 -8.86
C MET A 160 -27.93 23.82 -7.88
N ASN A 161 -29.23 24.09 -7.76
CA ASN A 161 -29.81 24.81 -6.63
C ASN A 161 -29.54 24.00 -5.36
N ILE A 162 -28.47 24.35 -4.65
CA ILE A 162 -28.22 23.87 -3.29
C ILE A 162 -29.32 24.44 -2.40
N SER A 163 -30.28 23.59 -2.03
CA SER A 163 -31.27 23.90 -1.02
C SER A 163 -30.58 24.32 0.28
N LYS A 164 -30.96 25.48 0.80
CA LYS A 164 -30.37 26.12 2.01
C LYS A 164 -30.81 25.47 3.33
N ASP A 165 -31.24 24.22 3.33
CA ASP A 165 -31.68 23.50 4.52
C ASP A 165 -30.73 22.34 4.82
N SER A 166 -29.50 22.68 5.19
CA SER A 166 -28.65 21.78 5.97
C SER A 166 -28.71 22.26 7.43
N PRO A 167 -28.97 21.38 8.42
CA PRO A 167 -29.01 21.79 9.81
C PRO A 167 -27.65 22.40 10.18
N ARG A 168 -27.66 23.69 10.52
CA ARG A 168 -26.48 24.42 11.02
C ARG A 168 -26.09 23.83 12.37
N TYR A 169 -25.18 22.87 12.38
CA TYR A 169 -24.46 22.51 13.59
C TYR A 169 -23.47 23.64 13.92
N SER A 170 -23.91 24.53 14.79
CA SER A 170 -23.07 25.54 15.44
C SER A 170 -22.10 24.85 16.39
N PHE A 171 -20.80 24.95 16.12
CA PHE A 171 -19.75 24.61 17.08
C PHE A 171 -19.20 25.86 17.73
N ASN A 172 -20.00 26.46 18.63
CA ASN A 172 -19.43 27.25 19.72
C ASN A 172 -19.06 26.30 20.87
N ASN A 173 -17.78 25.90 20.87
CA ASN A 173 -16.92 25.50 21.99
C ASN A 173 -17.54 25.41 23.40
N LYS A 174 -17.48 24.20 24.01
CA LYS A 174 -16.85 23.90 25.33
C LYS A 174 -17.29 22.59 26.00
N ASN A 175 -18.19 21.78 25.41
CA ASN A 175 -18.52 20.44 25.92
C ASN A 175 -18.93 19.49 24.79
N THR A 176 -18.02 18.63 24.32
CA THR A 176 -18.42 17.50 23.46
C THR A 176 -17.70 16.23 23.91
N PHE A 177 -18.22 15.61 24.98
CA PHE A 177 -17.73 14.33 25.51
C PHE A 177 -17.76 13.19 24.46
N TYR A 178 -18.52 13.35 23.39
CA TYR A 178 -18.87 12.34 22.39
C TYR A 178 -18.49 12.81 20.98
N LEU A 179 -18.00 11.88 20.17
CA LEU A 179 -17.67 12.13 18.77
C LEU A 179 -18.93 12.15 17.90
N ASN A 180 -18.91 12.94 16.83
CA ASN A 180 -19.97 12.94 15.82
C ASN A 180 -20.09 11.54 15.18
N PRO A 181 -21.30 11.01 14.97
CA PRO A 181 -21.48 9.64 14.48
C PRO A 181 -20.98 9.44 13.03
N ASP A 182 -21.19 10.42 12.15
CA ASP A 182 -20.64 10.36 10.78
C ASP A 182 -19.11 10.40 10.78
N TYR A 183 -18.51 11.17 11.69
CA TYR A 183 -17.06 11.19 11.88
C TYR A 183 -16.53 9.80 12.25
N ILE A 184 -17.17 9.13 13.23
CA ILE A 184 -16.77 7.76 13.59
C ILE A 184 -16.93 6.83 12.39
N THR A 185 -18.03 6.93 11.65
CA THR A 185 -18.26 6.09 10.47
C THR A 185 -17.19 6.32 9.40
N GLY A 186 -16.84 7.57 9.08
CA GLY A 186 -15.77 7.88 8.14
C GLY A 186 -14.41 7.39 8.61
N PHE A 187 -14.11 7.54 9.90
CA PHE A 187 -12.86 7.04 10.47
C PHE A 187 -12.77 5.51 10.42
N VAL A 188 -13.87 4.82 10.70
CA VAL A 188 -13.95 3.35 10.63
C VAL A 188 -13.90 2.86 9.18
N ASP A 189 -14.42 3.62 8.21
CA ASP A 189 -14.25 3.33 6.78
C ASP A 189 -12.76 3.30 6.37
N GLY A 190 -11.90 4.10 7.01
CA GLY A 190 -10.44 3.98 6.89
C GLY A 190 -9.88 2.85 7.78
N GLU A 191 -9.82 3.09 9.09
CA GLU A 191 -9.00 2.34 10.06
C GLU A 191 -9.71 1.15 10.73
N GLY A 192 -11.01 1.01 10.54
CA GLY A 192 -11.82 -0.02 11.21
C GLY A 192 -11.66 -1.41 10.61
N CYS A 193 -11.89 -2.43 11.44
CA CYS A 193 -11.88 -3.83 11.01
C CYS A 193 -13.02 -4.61 11.67
N PHE A 194 -13.80 -5.31 10.84
CA PHE A 194 -14.80 -6.29 11.25
C PHE A 194 -14.25 -7.67 10.94
N SER A 195 -14.13 -8.53 11.95
CA SER A 195 -13.50 -9.83 11.81
C SER A 195 -14.27 -10.93 12.51
N LEU A 196 -14.05 -12.16 12.05
CA LEU A 196 -14.59 -13.36 12.64
C LEU A 196 -13.42 -14.31 12.92
N SER A 197 -13.09 -14.53 14.20
CA SER A 197 -12.00 -15.42 14.59
C SER A 197 -12.52 -16.82 14.86
N LEU A 198 -11.79 -17.82 14.36
CA LEU A 198 -12.04 -19.24 14.59
C LEU A 198 -10.91 -19.78 15.49
N PHE A 199 -11.26 -20.39 16.62
CA PHE A 199 -10.31 -20.99 17.55
C PHE A 199 -10.66 -22.45 17.75
N LYS A 200 -9.65 -23.34 17.73
CA LYS A 200 -9.85 -24.71 18.16
C LYS A 200 -10.07 -24.72 19.67
N ASP A 201 -11.15 -25.35 20.11
CA ASP A 201 -11.54 -25.44 21.52
C ASP A 201 -12.21 -26.80 21.74
N ASP A 202 -11.44 -27.78 22.19
CA ASP A 202 -11.87 -29.18 22.33
C ASP A 202 -12.97 -29.35 23.41
N ARG A 203 -13.22 -28.32 24.22
CA ARG A 203 -14.34 -28.29 25.19
C ARG A 203 -15.69 -28.02 24.50
N ARG A 204 -15.71 -27.64 23.21
CA ARG A 204 -16.92 -27.40 22.43
C ARG A 204 -17.33 -28.67 21.71
N LEU A 205 -18.64 -28.89 21.57
CA LEU A 205 -19.20 -30.07 20.86
C LEU A 205 -18.62 -30.25 19.46
N ASN A 206 -18.43 -29.15 18.73
CA ASN A 206 -17.90 -29.18 17.37
C ASN A 206 -16.37 -28.91 17.33
N GLY A 207 -15.68 -28.86 18.47
CA GLY A 207 -14.23 -28.59 18.56
C GLY A 207 -13.80 -27.17 18.20
N TRP A 208 -14.74 -26.26 17.93
CA TRP A 208 -14.47 -24.90 17.48
C TRP A 208 -15.23 -23.84 18.27
N GLN A 209 -14.55 -22.72 18.51
CA GLN A 209 -15.12 -21.49 19.04
C GLN A 209 -15.03 -20.39 17.98
N VAL A 210 -16.16 -19.77 17.67
CA VAL A 210 -16.25 -18.63 16.75
C VAL A 210 -16.45 -17.34 17.55
N LYS A 211 -15.65 -16.30 17.26
CA LYS A 211 -15.75 -14.99 17.92
C LYS A 211 -15.78 -13.84 16.90
N PRO A 212 -16.90 -13.11 16.78
CA PRO A 212 -16.92 -11.84 16.05
C PRO A 212 -16.18 -10.78 16.86
N ILE A 213 -15.35 -9.99 16.19
CA ILE A 213 -14.58 -8.90 16.78
C ILE A 213 -14.65 -7.67 15.87
N PHE A 214 -15.08 -6.55 16.44
CA PHE A 214 -14.83 -5.22 15.88
C PHE A 214 -13.58 -4.64 16.52
N SER A 215 -12.70 -4.05 15.72
CA SER A 215 -11.46 -3.45 16.21
C SER A 215 -10.99 -2.27 15.37
N ILE A 216 -10.31 -1.33 16.03
CA ILE A 216 -9.55 -0.24 15.41
C ILE A 216 -8.15 -0.31 16.00
N SER A 217 -7.11 -0.38 15.15
CA SER A 217 -5.73 -0.49 15.60
C SER A 217 -4.94 0.71 15.10
N LEU A 218 -4.39 1.50 16.02
CA LEU A 218 -3.64 2.72 15.71
C LEU A 218 -2.24 2.65 16.30
N HIS A 219 -1.41 3.64 15.95
CA HIS A 219 -0.16 3.88 16.66
C HIS A 219 -0.45 4.42 18.07
N LYS A 220 0.42 4.14 19.06
CA LYS A 220 0.25 4.52 20.47
C LYS A 220 0.05 6.03 20.68
N LYS A 221 0.53 6.83 19.73
CA LYS A 221 0.44 8.29 19.70
C LYS A 221 -1.01 8.81 19.60
N ASP A 222 -1.91 7.98 19.07
CA ASP A 222 -3.33 8.29 18.88
C ASP A 222 -4.22 7.65 19.97
N ILE A 223 -3.66 7.36 21.16
CA ILE A 223 -4.42 6.76 22.26
C ILE A 223 -5.65 7.58 22.67
N SER A 224 -5.50 8.91 22.75
CA SER A 224 -6.59 9.82 23.10
C SER A 224 -7.77 9.74 22.12
N LEU A 225 -7.50 9.45 20.84
CA LEU A 225 -8.53 9.23 19.83
C LEU A 225 -9.27 7.90 20.07
N LEU A 226 -8.55 6.81 20.40
CA LEU A 226 -9.19 5.55 20.78
C LEU A 226 -10.02 5.67 22.06
N GLU A 227 -9.55 6.44 23.05
CA GLU A 227 -10.29 6.72 24.28
C GLU A 227 -11.57 7.53 24.00
N ALA A 228 -11.51 8.49 23.08
CA ALA A 228 -12.69 9.23 22.63
C ALA A 228 -13.71 8.32 21.94
N ILE A 229 -13.26 7.38 21.10
CA ILE A 229 -14.11 6.38 20.45
C ILE A 229 -14.73 5.45 21.51
N GLN A 230 -13.93 4.96 22.46
CA GLN A 230 -14.42 4.11 23.55
C GLN A 230 -15.47 4.82 24.40
N ARG A 231 -15.22 6.08 24.80
CA ARG A 231 -16.19 6.92 25.51
C ARG A 231 -17.47 7.12 24.70
N THR A 232 -17.34 7.25 23.39
CA THR A 232 -18.50 7.47 22.51
C THR A 232 -19.40 6.24 22.41
N PHE A 233 -18.81 5.08 22.16
CA PHE A 233 -19.56 3.81 22.11
C PHE A 233 -19.98 3.30 23.49
N LYS A 234 -19.33 3.76 24.58
CA LYS A 234 -19.51 3.30 25.95
C LYS A 234 -19.29 1.80 26.14
N VAL A 235 -18.58 1.18 25.20
CA VAL A 235 -18.25 -0.24 25.22
C VAL A 235 -16.83 -0.45 24.71
N GLY A 236 -16.37 -1.70 24.75
CA GLY A 236 -15.03 -2.06 24.28
C GLY A 236 -13.94 -1.74 25.27
N LYS A 237 -12.74 -2.20 24.94
CA LYS A 237 -11.54 -2.00 25.75
C LYS A 237 -10.36 -1.71 24.82
N ILE A 238 -9.42 -0.93 25.31
CA ILE A 238 -8.17 -0.62 24.62
C ILE A 238 -7.07 -1.53 25.17
N TYR A 239 -6.30 -2.13 24.27
CA TYR A 239 -5.24 -3.06 24.59
C TYR A 239 -3.95 -2.64 23.88
N LYS A 240 -2.81 -2.95 24.48
CA LYS A 240 -1.53 -2.93 23.76
C LYS A 240 -1.56 -4.01 22.67
N HIS A 241 -1.15 -3.66 21.45
CA HIS A 241 -1.24 -4.52 20.26
C HIS A 241 0.05 -4.39 19.41
N GLY A 242 1.18 -4.81 19.98
CA GLY A 242 2.50 -4.65 19.38
C GLY A 242 3.38 -3.68 20.16
N ILE A 243 4.49 -3.27 19.57
CA ILE A 243 5.47 -2.38 20.23
C ILE A 243 4.95 -0.95 20.32
N ASP A 244 4.53 -0.38 19.19
CA ASP A 244 4.03 0.99 19.06
C ASP A 244 2.57 1.05 18.60
N SER A 245 1.83 -0.06 18.69
CA SER A 245 0.42 -0.12 18.31
C SER A 245 -0.48 -0.48 19.48
N ILE A 246 -1.66 0.12 19.48
CA ILE A 246 -2.75 -0.05 20.44
C ILE A 246 -4.01 -0.39 19.65
N GLN A 247 -4.91 -1.15 20.27
CA GLN A 247 -6.13 -1.62 19.64
C GLN A 247 -7.33 -1.41 20.55
N TYR A 248 -8.31 -0.66 20.08
CA TYR A 248 -9.66 -0.64 20.62
C TYR A 248 -10.41 -1.87 20.08
N ARG A 249 -11.01 -2.68 20.97
CA ARG A 249 -11.63 -3.95 20.61
C ARG A 249 -12.95 -4.19 21.32
N VAL A 250 -13.95 -4.65 20.56
CA VAL A 250 -15.27 -5.08 21.03
C VAL A 250 -15.54 -6.50 20.54
N SER A 251 -15.87 -7.43 21.45
CA SER A 251 -16.06 -8.85 21.10
C SER A 251 -17.22 -9.55 21.80
N SER A 252 -17.79 -8.99 22.88
CA SER A 252 -18.97 -9.58 23.53
C SER A 252 -20.23 -9.30 22.71
N LEU A 253 -21.11 -10.28 22.54
CA LEU A 253 -22.35 -10.14 21.75
C LEU A 253 -23.22 -8.96 22.20
N LYS A 254 -23.34 -8.71 23.52
CA LYS A 254 -24.07 -7.56 24.08
C LYS A 254 -23.49 -6.23 23.56
N ASN A 255 -22.18 -6.03 23.70
CA ASN A 255 -21.54 -4.80 23.25
C ASN A 255 -21.47 -4.68 21.73
N LEU A 256 -21.38 -5.79 21.01
CA LEU A 256 -21.43 -5.78 19.55
C LEU A 256 -22.78 -5.32 19.00
N GLN A 257 -23.87 -5.45 19.78
CA GLN A 257 -25.16 -4.88 19.40
C GLN A 257 -25.06 -3.36 19.23
N ILE A 258 -24.41 -2.67 20.16
CA ILE A 258 -24.22 -1.20 20.09
C ILE A 258 -23.41 -0.82 18.85
N ILE A 259 -22.42 -1.63 18.48
CA ILE A 259 -21.63 -1.43 17.26
C ILE A 259 -22.49 -1.61 16.01
N THR A 260 -23.32 -2.66 15.94
CA THR A 260 -24.20 -2.87 14.79
C THR A 260 -25.31 -1.82 14.71
N ASP A 261 -25.87 -1.39 15.83
CA ASP A 261 -26.90 -0.34 15.85
C ASP A 261 -26.35 0.98 15.29
N HIS A 262 -25.11 1.32 15.62
CA HIS A 262 -24.41 2.48 15.06
C HIS A 262 -24.27 2.37 13.54
N PHE A 263 -23.71 1.27 13.01
CA PHE A 263 -23.47 1.14 11.57
C PHE A 263 -24.71 0.81 10.75
N ASP A 264 -25.82 0.42 11.38
CA ASP A 264 -27.14 0.39 10.75
C ASP A 264 -27.70 1.81 10.59
N SER A 265 -27.51 2.68 11.60
CA SER A 265 -27.99 4.06 11.59
C SER A 265 -27.11 4.99 10.76
N TYR A 266 -25.80 4.73 10.74
CA TYR A 266 -24.75 5.49 10.06
C TYR A 266 -23.92 4.55 9.18
N PRO A 267 -24.43 4.14 8.01
CA PRO A 267 -23.81 3.10 7.20
C PRO A 267 -22.45 3.48 6.65
N LEU A 268 -21.52 2.53 6.71
CA LEU A 268 -20.25 2.59 6.00
C LEU A 268 -20.51 2.72 4.49
N ILE A 269 -19.66 3.48 3.79
CA ILE A 269 -19.82 3.70 2.35
C ILE A 269 -18.73 3.05 1.51
N THR A 270 -17.58 2.68 2.10
CA THR A 270 -16.52 1.91 1.40
C THR A 270 -16.94 0.46 1.14
N GLN A 271 -16.11 -0.29 0.40
CA GLN A 271 -16.23 -1.74 0.26
C GLN A 271 -16.17 -2.50 1.60
N LYS A 272 -15.73 -1.86 2.69
CA LYS A 272 -15.78 -2.41 4.07
C LYS A 272 -17.22 -2.62 4.55
N ARG A 273 -18.21 -1.94 3.95
CA ARG A 273 -19.63 -2.19 4.22
C ARG A 273 -20.01 -3.65 3.96
N ALA A 274 -19.45 -4.29 2.93
CA ALA A 274 -19.71 -5.70 2.67
C ALA A 274 -19.16 -6.59 3.80
N ASP A 275 -17.99 -6.27 4.36
CA ASP A 275 -17.43 -6.97 5.52
C ASP A 275 -18.30 -6.76 6.77
N TYR A 276 -18.80 -5.54 6.99
CA TYR A 276 -19.76 -5.26 8.05
C TYR A 276 -21.06 -6.08 7.93
N LEU A 277 -21.63 -6.19 6.73
CA LEU A 277 -22.86 -6.95 6.50
C LEU A 277 -22.66 -8.46 6.77
N LEU A 278 -21.54 -9.02 6.31
CA LEU A 278 -21.14 -10.40 6.62
C LEU A 278 -20.92 -10.59 8.13
N PHE A 279 -20.27 -9.63 8.78
CA PHE A 279 -20.06 -9.63 10.22
C PHE A 279 -21.37 -9.59 11.02
N LYS A 280 -22.34 -8.76 10.60
CA LYS A 280 -23.68 -8.68 11.19
C LYS A 280 -24.44 -10.00 11.03
N GLN A 281 -24.37 -10.64 9.86
CA GLN A 281 -24.94 -11.98 9.63
C GLN A 281 -24.33 -13.02 10.58
N ALA A 282 -23.01 -13.01 10.76
CA ALA A 282 -22.34 -13.91 11.70
C ALA A 282 -22.81 -13.70 13.16
N ILE A 283 -22.98 -12.45 13.59
CA ILE A 283 -23.54 -12.13 14.91
C ILE A 283 -24.95 -12.71 15.08
N ALA A 284 -25.81 -12.60 14.05
CA ALA A 284 -27.17 -13.13 14.10
C ALA A 284 -27.18 -14.66 14.29
N LEU A 285 -26.39 -15.40 13.51
CA LEU A 285 -26.24 -16.86 13.65
C LEU A 285 -25.76 -17.24 15.07
N ILE A 286 -24.85 -16.46 15.64
CA ILE A 286 -24.33 -16.73 16.98
C ILE A 286 -25.39 -16.46 18.05
N LYS A 287 -26.15 -15.36 17.94
CA LYS A 287 -27.26 -15.05 18.85
C LYS A 287 -28.35 -16.11 18.84
N ASN A 288 -28.66 -16.64 17.67
CA ASN A 288 -29.62 -17.74 17.51
C ASN A 288 -29.07 -19.10 17.98
N LYS A 289 -27.84 -19.15 18.50
CA LYS A 289 -27.13 -20.37 18.91
C LYS A 289 -26.88 -21.37 17.78
N GLU A 290 -27.06 -20.98 16.52
CA GLU A 290 -26.84 -21.86 15.35
C GLU A 290 -25.38 -22.33 15.25
N HIS A 291 -24.43 -21.50 15.70
CA HIS A 291 -23.01 -21.84 15.79
C HIS A 291 -22.68 -23.10 16.62
N LEU A 292 -23.63 -23.62 17.40
CA LEU A 292 -23.50 -24.85 18.17
C LEU A 292 -23.76 -26.12 17.34
N SER A 293 -24.38 -26.00 16.15
CA SER A 293 -24.53 -27.12 15.22
C SER A 293 -23.40 -27.13 14.19
N LEU A 294 -23.13 -28.30 13.60
CA LEU A 294 -22.14 -28.41 12.52
C LEU A 294 -22.55 -27.56 11.31
N GLU A 295 -23.85 -27.54 10.97
CA GLU A 295 -24.37 -26.73 9.86
C GLU A 295 -24.14 -25.23 10.10
N GLY A 296 -24.48 -24.72 11.29
CA GLY A 296 -24.30 -23.31 11.61
C GLY A 296 -22.81 -22.91 11.74
N LEU A 297 -21.96 -23.83 12.22
CA LEU A 297 -20.51 -23.64 12.15
C LEU A 297 -20.03 -23.51 10.71
N LEU A 298 -20.45 -24.40 9.80
CA LEU A 298 -20.08 -24.34 8.39
C LEU A 298 -20.57 -23.06 7.71
N LYS A 299 -21.76 -22.55 8.05
CA LYS A 299 -22.24 -21.23 7.60
C LYS A 299 -21.28 -20.11 8.04
N LEU A 300 -20.84 -20.11 9.30
CA LEU A 300 -19.89 -19.13 9.83
C LEU A 300 -18.50 -19.23 9.20
N VAL A 301 -18.02 -20.44 8.93
CA VAL A 301 -16.76 -20.65 8.19
C VAL A 301 -16.90 -20.15 6.75
N GLY A 302 -18.05 -20.38 6.10
CA GLY A 302 -18.37 -19.83 4.78
C GLY A 302 -18.36 -18.29 4.77
N ILE A 303 -18.93 -17.65 5.79
CA ILE A 303 -18.83 -16.19 5.99
C ILE A 303 -17.37 -15.76 6.14
N LYS A 304 -16.59 -16.47 6.99
CA LYS A 304 -15.17 -16.17 7.21
C LYS A 304 -14.34 -16.31 5.93
N ALA A 305 -14.70 -17.23 5.03
CA ALA A 305 -14.01 -17.42 3.75
C ALA A 305 -14.14 -16.21 2.82
N THR A 306 -15.18 -15.41 2.98
CA THR A 306 -15.44 -14.21 2.17
C THR A 306 -15.03 -12.92 2.86
N LEU A 307 -14.99 -12.93 4.20
CA LEU A 307 -14.67 -11.77 5.03
C LEU A 307 -13.17 -11.46 5.01
N ASN A 308 -12.81 -10.19 4.75
CA ASN A 308 -11.43 -9.70 4.69
C ASN A 308 -10.57 -10.55 3.73
N TRP A 309 -9.53 -11.24 4.24
CA TRP A 309 -8.62 -12.09 3.47
C TRP A 309 -9.07 -13.56 3.38
N GLY A 310 -10.26 -13.90 3.87
CA GLY A 310 -10.79 -15.26 3.80
C GLY A 310 -10.15 -16.25 4.78
N LEU A 311 -10.16 -17.54 4.44
CA LEU A 311 -9.58 -18.60 5.27
C LEU A 311 -8.09 -18.77 4.98
N SER A 312 -7.28 -18.96 6.02
CA SER A 312 -5.91 -19.45 5.87
C SER A 312 -5.91 -20.93 5.48
N ASP A 313 -4.78 -21.42 4.96
CA ASP A 313 -4.69 -22.80 4.44
C ASP A 313 -4.96 -23.85 5.51
N LYS A 314 -4.48 -23.63 6.74
CA LYS A 314 -4.81 -24.46 7.92
C LYS A 314 -6.33 -24.58 8.16
N PHE A 315 -7.09 -23.51 7.94
CA PHE A 315 -8.55 -23.57 8.07
C PHE A 315 -9.20 -24.24 6.86
N LYS A 316 -8.67 -24.08 5.64
CA LYS A 316 -9.18 -24.80 4.46
C LYS A 316 -9.04 -26.31 4.62
N GLU A 317 -7.91 -26.77 5.17
CA GLU A 317 -7.70 -28.19 5.51
C GLU A 317 -8.71 -28.71 6.54
N SER A 318 -9.07 -27.88 7.51
CA SER A 318 -10.04 -28.24 8.56
C SER A 318 -11.49 -28.23 8.06
N PHE A 319 -11.78 -27.53 6.96
CA PHE A 319 -13.12 -27.35 6.41
C PHE A 319 -13.12 -27.46 4.86
N PRO A 320 -12.72 -28.62 4.29
CA PRO A 320 -12.48 -28.74 2.85
C PRO A 320 -13.75 -28.62 2.00
N THR A 321 -14.91 -28.91 2.58
CA THR A 321 -16.22 -28.89 1.90
C THR A 321 -16.97 -27.57 2.04
N VAL A 322 -16.37 -26.56 2.71
CA VAL A 322 -17.08 -25.31 3.00
C VAL A 322 -17.32 -24.50 1.73
N LYS A 323 -18.57 -24.06 1.56
CA LYS A 323 -18.93 -23.11 0.50
C LYS A 323 -18.80 -21.70 1.04
N ALA A 324 -18.03 -20.86 0.35
CA ALA A 324 -17.89 -19.45 0.70
C ALA A 324 -19.24 -18.73 0.57
N ALA A 325 -19.54 -17.82 1.51
CA ALA A 325 -20.72 -16.99 1.44
C ALA A 325 -20.62 -15.99 0.28
N VAL A 326 -21.73 -15.60 -0.32
CA VAL A 326 -21.73 -14.56 -1.35
C VAL A 326 -21.37 -13.22 -0.71
N ARG A 327 -20.38 -12.51 -1.28
CA ARG A 327 -20.02 -11.17 -0.80
C ARG A 327 -21.15 -10.19 -1.17
N PRO A 328 -21.72 -9.45 -0.20
CA PRO A 328 -22.70 -8.41 -0.51
C PRO A 328 -22.11 -7.36 -1.46
N SER A 329 -22.89 -6.92 -2.45
CA SER A 329 -22.47 -5.86 -3.37
C SER A 329 -22.59 -4.48 -2.72
N VAL A 330 -21.55 -3.68 -2.86
CA VAL A 330 -21.56 -2.25 -2.49
C VAL A 330 -21.45 -1.47 -3.79
N ILE A 331 -22.59 -1.04 -4.33
CA ILE A 331 -22.68 -0.41 -5.64
C ILE A 331 -22.49 1.09 -5.50
N TYR A 332 -21.55 1.67 -6.23
CA TYR A 332 -21.43 3.11 -6.43
C TYR A 332 -22.15 3.49 -7.71
N ASN A 333 -23.19 4.33 -7.62
CA ASN A 333 -23.90 4.81 -8.80
C ASN A 333 -23.34 6.19 -9.14
N THR A 334 -22.92 6.38 -10.39
CA THR A 334 -22.39 7.65 -10.89
C THR A 334 -23.41 8.81 -10.84
N SER A 335 -24.69 8.50 -10.64
CA SER A 335 -25.78 9.47 -10.55
C SER A 335 -26.16 9.91 -9.12
N ASP A 336 -25.65 9.24 -8.07
CA ASP A 336 -25.93 9.60 -6.67
C ASP A 336 -24.63 9.63 -5.87
N VAL A 337 -24.13 10.84 -5.60
CA VAL A 337 -22.92 11.06 -4.79
C VAL A 337 -23.17 10.48 -3.40
N LYS A 338 -22.42 9.44 -3.04
CA LYS A 338 -22.64 8.76 -1.74
C LYS A 338 -22.19 9.57 -0.55
N VAL A 339 -21.17 10.40 -0.74
CA VAL A 339 -20.64 11.25 0.31
C VAL A 339 -21.61 12.40 0.52
N LYS A 340 -22.26 12.42 1.69
CA LYS A 340 -23.29 13.43 2.03
C LYS A 340 -22.97 14.23 3.29
N SER A 341 -21.85 13.91 3.97
CA SER A 341 -21.49 14.51 5.26
C SER A 341 -20.03 14.94 5.29
N LEU A 342 -19.79 16.23 5.58
CA LEU A 342 -18.46 16.77 5.84
C LEU A 342 -17.81 16.12 7.07
N ASN A 343 -18.60 15.71 8.07
CA ASN A 343 -18.08 14.99 9.22
C ASN A 343 -17.58 13.59 8.84
N TRP A 344 -18.25 12.89 7.92
CA TRP A 344 -17.76 11.62 7.37
C TRP A 344 -16.43 11.83 6.64
N ILE A 345 -16.33 12.85 5.78
CA ILE A 345 -15.07 13.17 5.08
C ILE A 345 -13.96 13.44 6.09
N ARG A 346 -14.21 14.29 7.09
CA ARG A 346 -13.27 14.59 8.17
C ARG A 346 -12.77 13.32 8.85
N GLY A 347 -13.66 12.41 9.23
CA GLY A 347 -13.29 11.13 9.83
C GLY A 347 -12.45 10.27 8.89
N PHE A 348 -12.80 10.22 7.61
CA PHE A 348 -12.03 9.47 6.61
C PHE A 348 -10.64 10.08 6.37
N ILE A 349 -10.51 11.41 6.41
CA ILE A 349 -9.23 12.12 6.37
C ILE A 349 -8.38 11.80 7.59
N GLU A 350 -8.97 11.66 8.78
CA GLU A 350 -8.26 11.28 10.00
C GLU A 350 -7.59 9.89 9.88
N GLY A 351 -8.21 8.95 9.16
CA GLY A 351 -7.57 7.68 8.82
C GLY A 351 -6.56 7.84 7.67
N GLU A 352 -7.09 8.09 6.47
CA GLU A 352 -6.38 7.88 5.20
C GLU A 352 -5.69 9.15 4.63
N GLY A 353 -5.89 10.30 5.28
CA GLY A 353 -5.37 11.59 4.80
C GLY A 353 -3.88 11.76 5.03
N CYS A 354 -3.21 12.50 4.14
CA CYS A 354 -1.82 12.88 4.29
C CYS A 354 -1.59 14.34 3.86
N PHE A 355 -0.93 15.11 4.73
CA PHE A 355 -0.52 16.49 4.49
C PHE A 355 0.97 16.53 4.15
N GLN A 356 1.27 16.86 2.89
CA GLN A 356 2.61 16.75 2.34
C GLN A 356 3.13 18.12 1.94
N VAL A 357 4.39 18.37 2.31
CA VAL A 357 5.16 19.51 1.86
C VAL A 357 6.26 18.98 0.97
N ILE A 358 6.34 19.47 -0.26
CA ILE A 358 7.34 19.03 -1.22
C ILE A 358 8.29 20.19 -1.49
N THR A 359 9.57 19.91 -1.27
CA THR A 359 10.68 20.85 -1.47
C THR A 359 11.63 20.28 -2.51
N GLN A 360 11.88 21.00 -3.60
CA GLN A 360 12.79 20.58 -4.67
C GLN A 360 13.87 21.63 -4.91
N ASN A 361 15.13 21.18 -4.92
CA ASN A 361 16.27 21.99 -5.34
C ASN A 361 16.47 21.84 -6.85
N SER A 362 16.43 22.94 -7.60
CA SER A 362 16.83 22.91 -9.02
C SER A 362 18.33 23.12 -9.17
N PRO A 363 18.98 22.49 -10.16
CA PRO A 363 20.40 22.68 -10.41
C PRO A 363 20.74 24.15 -10.77
N PRO A 364 21.97 24.62 -10.45
CA PRO A 364 22.33 26.04 -10.48
C PRO A 364 22.16 26.74 -11.84
N ARG A 365 22.24 25.99 -12.95
CA ARG A 365 22.23 26.52 -14.33
C ARG A 365 20.92 27.21 -14.75
N ARG A 366 19.85 27.14 -13.94
CA ARG A 366 18.59 27.88 -14.12
C ARG A 366 18.30 28.83 -12.95
N GLY A 367 19.31 29.53 -12.43
CA GLY A 367 19.12 30.55 -11.40
C GLY A 367 18.65 30.00 -10.04
N GLY A 368 18.98 28.75 -9.72
CA GLY A 368 18.79 28.19 -8.37
C GLY A 368 17.33 28.14 -7.87
N TRP A 369 16.35 28.06 -8.76
CA TRP A 369 14.93 28.05 -8.36
C TRP A 369 14.63 26.90 -7.39
N ARG A 370 14.13 27.24 -6.21
CA ARG A 370 13.73 26.30 -5.18
C ARG A 370 12.21 26.26 -5.16
N ASN A 371 11.64 25.10 -5.44
CA ASN A 371 10.20 24.95 -5.52
C ASN A 371 9.70 24.36 -4.21
N VAL A 372 8.79 25.08 -3.56
CA VAL A 372 8.00 24.57 -2.44
C VAL A 372 6.55 24.52 -2.88
N TRP A 373 5.91 23.38 -2.71
CA TRP A 373 4.46 23.27 -2.89
C TRP A 373 3.84 22.33 -1.88
N LEU A 374 2.55 22.54 -1.67
CA LEU A 374 1.73 21.74 -0.79
C LEU A 374 0.97 20.69 -1.58
N ARG A 375 0.78 19.53 -0.97
CA ARG A 375 -0.05 18.46 -1.51
C ARG A 375 -0.84 17.84 -0.37
N PHE A 376 -2.14 17.70 -0.57
CA PHE A 376 -2.98 16.84 0.25
C PHE A 376 -3.36 15.59 -0.56
N SER A 377 -3.41 14.44 0.11
CA SER A 377 -3.81 13.18 -0.52
C SER A 377 -4.69 12.32 0.38
N LEU A 378 -5.69 11.66 -0.20
CA LEU A 378 -6.34 10.46 0.33
C LEU A 378 -5.94 9.28 -0.56
N THR A 379 -5.41 8.22 0.02
CA THR A 379 -5.07 6.99 -0.72
C THR A 379 -6.03 5.88 -0.36
N GLN A 380 -6.48 5.09 -1.33
CA GLN A 380 -7.32 3.92 -1.05
C GLN A 380 -7.11 2.83 -2.10
N HIS A 381 -7.45 1.58 -1.77
CA HIS A 381 -7.45 0.49 -2.75
C HIS A 381 -8.40 0.78 -3.92
N ILE A 382 -8.07 0.29 -5.11
CA ILE A 382 -8.81 0.57 -6.36
C ILE A 382 -10.29 0.14 -6.35
N LYS A 383 -10.66 -0.73 -5.40
CA LYS A 383 -12.03 -1.21 -5.19
C LYS A 383 -12.99 -0.09 -4.73
N ASP A 384 -12.43 1.01 -4.22
CA ASP A 384 -13.14 2.22 -3.78
C ASP A 384 -12.78 3.42 -4.68
N GLU A 385 -12.40 3.18 -5.94
CA GLU A 385 -12.08 4.22 -6.92
C GLU A 385 -13.23 5.24 -7.08
N GLU A 386 -14.46 4.76 -7.21
CA GLU A 386 -15.64 5.63 -7.37
C GLU A 386 -15.89 6.51 -6.15
N LEU A 387 -15.59 6.03 -4.93
CA LEU A 387 -15.67 6.85 -3.72
C LEU A 387 -14.69 8.03 -3.77
N LEU A 388 -13.46 7.81 -4.23
CA LEU A 388 -12.48 8.89 -4.35
C LEU A 388 -12.88 9.92 -5.41
N LYS A 389 -13.57 9.49 -6.48
CA LYS A 389 -14.17 10.40 -7.48
C LYS A 389 -15.34 11.19 -6.88
N ASP A 390 -16.22 10.54 -6.14
CA ASP A 390 -17.33 11.19 -5.41
C ASP A 390 -16.83 12.28 -4.45
N ILE A 391 -15.74 12.01 -3.72
CA ILE A 391 -15.12 13.02 -2.82
C ILE A 391 -14.66 14.25 -3.62
N ALA A 392 -14.06 14.07 -4.79
CA ALA A 392 -13.62 15.18 -5.64
C ALA A 392 -14.80 16.03 -6.13
N ILE A 393 -15.89 15.37 -6.52
CA ILE A 393 -17.13 16.04 -6.94
C ILE A 393 -17.75 16.79 -5.77
N TYR A 394 -17.91 16.12 -4.62
CA TYR A 394 -18.56 16.68 -3.44
C TYR A 394 -17.82 17.90 -2.87
N LEU A 395 -16.49 17.81 -2.73
CA LEU A 395 -15.67 18.91 -2.22
C LEU A 395 -15.45 20.01 -3.27
N ASN A 396 -15.72 19.74 -4.54
CA ASN A 396 -15.46 20.64 -5.67
C ASN A 396 -14.02 21.21 -5.66
N MET A 397 -13.07 20.32 -5.38
CA MET A 397 -11.63 20.58 -5.41
C MET A 397 -10.86 19.26 -5.54
N GLY A 398 -9.60 19.35 -5.99
CA GLY A 398 -8.75 18.18 -6.18
C GLY A 398 -9.18 17.28 -7.34
N ARG A 399 -8.42 16.21 -7.55
CA ARG A 399 -8.62 15.26 -8.65
C ARG A 399 -8.24 13.85 -8.23
N TYR A 400 -8.94 12.87 -8.79
CA TYR A 400 -8.58 11.46 -8.66
C TYR A 400 -7.48 11.06 -9.65
N TYR A 401 -6.55 10.23 -9.18
CA TYR A 401 -5.48 9.63 -9.95
C TYR A 401 -5.36 8.14 -9.62
N LYS A 402 -5.37 7.30 -10.64
CA LYS A 402 -5.12 5.86 -10.49
C LYS A 402 -3.63 5.58 -10.53
N SER A 403 -3.14 4.72 -9.63
CA SER A 403 -1.76 4.26 -9.72
C SER A 403 -1.56 3.36 -10.94
N PRO A 404 -0.52 3.58 -11.77
CA PRO A 404 -0.27 2.74 -12.94
C PRO A 404 0.30 1.36 -12.59
N THR A 405 0.85 1.20 -11.39
CA THR A 405 1.59 -0.01 -10.99
C THR A 405 1.00 -0.72 -9.77
N ARG A 406 0.12 -0.05 -9.01
CA ARG A 406 -0.45 -0.58 -7.77
C ARG A 406 -1.98 -0.61 -7.85
N ASN A 407 -2.60 -1.52 -7.11
CA ASN A 407 -4.06 -1.60 -6.97
C ASN A 407 -4.59 -0.52 -6.00
N GLU A 408 -4.17 0.72 -6.20
CA GLU A 408 -4.54 1.87 -5.38
C GLU A 408 -4.89 3.07 -6.26
N GLY A 409 -5.71 3.95 -5.73
CA GLY A 409 -6.04 5.25 -6.28
C GLY A 409 -5.81 6.33 -5.23
N GLN A 410 -5.62 7.56 -5.71
CA GLN A 410 -5.34 8.71 -4.87
C GLN A 410 -6.24 9.88 -5.28
N TYR A 411 -6.93 10.47 -4.31
CA TYR A 411 -7.51 11.79 -4.46
C TYR A 411 -6.47 12.83 -4.01
N LEU A 412 -6.10 13.75 -4.90
CA LEU A 412 -5.04 14.73 -4.69
C LEU A 412 -5.56 16.16 -4.79
N ILE A 413 -5.14 17.02 -3.86
CA ILE A 413 -5.27 18.47 -3.96
C ILE A 413 -3.85 19.06 -4.00
N THR A 414 -3.47 19.66 -5.12
CA THR A 414 -2.14 20.27 -5.34
C THR A 414 -2.21 21.75 -5.72
N ILE A 415 -3.37 22.24 -6.14
CA ILE A 415 -3.58 23.64 -6.49
C ILE A 415 -3.59 24.45 -5.20
N PHE A 416 -2.65 25.39 -5.07
CA PHE A 416 -2.48 26.17 -3.84
C PHE A 416 -3.73 26.97 -3.44
N SER A 417 -4.46 27.53 -4.41
CA SER A 417 -5.71 28.26 -4.11
C SER A 417 -6.81 27.35 -3.55
N ASP A 418 -6.96 26.12 -4.05
CA ASP A 418 -7.88 25.14 -3.47
C ASP A 418 -7.44 24.75 -2.05
N ILE A 419 -6.13 24.57 -1.83
CA ILE A 419 -5.60 24.28 -0.49
C ILE A 419 -5.89 25.44 0.48
N ASN A 420 -5.52 26.66 0.10
CA ASN A 420 -5.58 27.83 0.98
C ASN A 420 -7.01 28.32 1.24
N ASN A 421 -7.86 28.29 0.21
CA ASN A 421 -9.17 28.94 0.26
C ASN A 421 -10.33 27.94 0.47
N LYS A 422 -10.08 26.63 0.37
CA LYS A 422 -11.13 25.60 0.57
C LYS A 422 -10.72 24.56 1.61
N LEU A 423 -9.63 23.81 1.38
CA LEU A 423 -9.20 22.72 2.28
C LEU A 423 -8.88 23.23 3.69
N ILE A 424 -8.07 24.28 3.81
CA ILE A 424 -7.67 24.84 5.11
C ILE A 424 -8.88 25.41 5.87
N PRO A 425 -9.76 26.23 5.27
CA PRO A 425 -10.99 26.68 5.94
C PRO A 425 -11.88 25.53 6.39
N PHE A 426 -12.09 24.52 5.54
CA PHE A 426 -12.87 23.32 5.87
C PHE A 426 -12.31 22.63 7.13
N LEU A 427 -11.02 22.33 7.18
CA LEU A 427 -10.40 21.64 8.32
C LEU A 427 -10.17 22.54 9.54
N LYS A 428 -10.31 23.87 9.41
CA LYS A 428 -10.40 24.78 10.58
C LYS A 428 -11.79 24.77 11.20
N GLU A 429 -12.83 24.69 10.38
CA GLU A 429 -14.22 24.55 10.84
C GLU A 429 -14.48 23.14 11.40
N TYR A 430 -13.85 22.12 10.78
CA TYR A 430 -13.96 20.70 11.11
C TYR A 430 -12.58 20.12 11.49
N PRO A 431 -12.02 20.49 12.67
CA PRO A 431 -10.64 20.13 13.05
C PRO A 431 -10.45 18.63 13.22
N LEU A 432 -9.28 18.10 12.82
CA LEU A 432 -8.91 16.72 13.13
C LEU A 432 -8.69 16.56 14.64
N LEU A 433 -8.81 15.33 15.13
CA LEU A 433 -8.76 14.97 16.55
C LEU A 433 -7.54 14.13 16.92
N GLY A 434 -6.97 13.41 15.96
CA GLY A 434 -5.75 12.64 16.16
C GLY A 434 -4.49 13.49 16.01
N VAL A 435 -3.33 12.83 16.06
CA VAL A 435 -2.02 13.46 15.86
C VAL A 435 -1.88 14.10 14.48
N LYS A 436 -2.68 13.65 13.51
CA LYS A 436 -2.74 14.23 12.17
C LYS A 436 -3.19 15.70 12.18
N GLN A 437 -3.89 16.14 13.23
CA GLN A 437 -4.20 17.55 13.45
C GLN A 437 -2.93 18.40 13.56
N GLU A 438 -1.90 17.91 14.23
CA GLU A 438 -0.62 18.63 14.35
C GLU A 438 0.09 18.73 13.00
N ASP A 439 0.02 17.69 12.17
CA ASP A 439 0.51 17.71 10.79
C ASP A 439 -0.26 18.71 9.94
N PHE A 440 -1.58 18.80 10.11
CA PHE A 440 -2.40 19.82 9.46
C PHE A 440 -2.02 21.24 9.91
N LEU A 441 -1.78 21.47 11.19
CA LEU A 441 -1.40 22.80 11.70
C LEU A 441 -0.05 23.24 11.16
N ASP A 442 0.94 22.34 11.10
CA ASP A 442 2.24 22.64 10.49
C ASP A 442 2.14 22.88 8.98
N PHE A 443 1.28 22.12 8.30
CA PHE A 443 0.92 22.35 6.90
C PHE A 443 0.29 23.75 6.68
N VAL A 444 -0.58 24.21 7.59
CA VAL A 444 -1.16 25.56 7.56
C VAL A 444 -0.10 26.64 7.80
N LYS A 445 0.87 26.44 8.71
CA LYS A 445 1.98 27.39 8.91
C LYS A 445 2.76 27.59 7.61
N ILE A 446 3.06 26.50 6.91
CA ILE A 446 3.78 26.56 5.63
C ILE A 446 2.91 27.21 4.53
N ALA A 447 1.60 26.96 4.51
CA ALA A 447 0.69 27.64 3.59
C ALA A 447 0.76 29.17 3.73
N LYS A 448 0.83 29.70 4.96
CA LYS A 448 1.00 31.14 5.22
C LYS A 448 2.34 31.69 4.69
N LEU A 449 3.43 30.92 4.79
CA LEU A 449 4.73 31.29 4.21
C LEU A 449 4.70 31.29 2.68
N ILE A 450 3.87 30.44 2.07
CA ILE A 450 3.66 30.42 0.62
C ILE A 450 2.82 31.62 0.18
N GLU A 451 1.74 31.91 0.90
CA GLU A 451 0.83 33.04 0.65
C GLU A 451 1.57 34.38 0.71
N SER A 452 2.38 34.59 1.75
CA SER A 452 3.20 35.79 1.95
C SER A 452 4.45 35.88 1.06
N LYS A 453 4.69 34.88 0.21
CA LYS A 453 5.90 34.74 -0.63
C LYS A 453 7.23 34.58 0.14
N THR A 454 7.22 34.48 1.47
CA THR A 454 8.41 34.24 2.29
C THR A 454 9.12 32.93 1.94
N HIS A 455 8.41 31.92 1.44
CA HIS A 455 9.01 30.67 0.93
C HIS A 455 10.05 30.86 -0.20
N LEU A 456 10.12 32.04 -0.82
CA LEU A 456 11.10 32.39 -1.85
C LEU A 456 12.44 32.90 -1.26
N THR A 457 12.51 33.16 0.06
CA THR A 457 13.74 33.58 0.74
C THR A 457 14.48 32.39 1.34
N ASP A 458 15.79 32.54 1.60
CA ASP A 458 16.60 31.52 2.26
C ASP A 458 16.07 31.22 3.68
N GLU A 459 15.82 32.26 4.47
CA GLU A 459 15.28 32.16 5.84
C GLU A 459 13.90 31.47 5.86
N GLY A 460 13.03 31.82 4.91
CA GLY A 460 11.71 31.22 4.79
C GLY A 460 11.79 29.74 4.43
N LEU A 461 12.70 29.37 3.54
CA LEU A 461 12.92 27.98 3.17
C LEU A 461 13.49 27.15 4.33
N ASP A 462 14.44 27.70 5.09
CA ASP A 462 15.00 27.00 6.24
C ASP A 462 13.96 26.82 7.34
N THR A 463 13.09 27.81 7.53
CA THR A 463 11.90 27.69 8.38
C THR A 463 10.98 26.56 7.90
N ILE A 464 10.71 26.47 6.59
CA ILE A 464 9.87 25.39 6.02
C ILE A 464 10.49 24.01 6.25
N LYS A 465 11.81 23.87 6.02
CA LYS A 465 12.52 22.60 6.26
C LYS A 465 12.49 22.20 7.74
N LEU A 466 12.61 23.16 8.65
CA LEU A 466 12.53 22.93 10.09
C LEU A 466 11.12 22.49 10.53
N ILE A 467 10.07 23.08 9.95
CA ILE A 467 8.71 22.63 10.20
C ILE A 467 8.54 21.20 9.64
N GLN A 468 8.94 20.98 8.38
CA GLN A 468 8.82 19.69 7.70
C GLN A 468 9.60 18.56 8.40
N SER A 469 10.72 18.85 9.07
CA SER A 469 11.48 17.86 9.82
C SER A 469 10.75 17.34 11.06
N ASN A 470 9.68 18.01 11.49
CA ASN A 470 8.85 17.66 12.64
C ASN A 470 7.42 17.19 12.26
N MET A 471 7.16 16.95 10.97
CA MET A 471 5.86 16.51 10.46
C MET A 471 5.81 15.00 10.15
N ASN A 472 4.59 14.47 10.10
CA ASN A 472 4.25 13.12 9.64
C ASN A 472 5.04 12.03 10.41
N SER A 473 5.75 11.15 9.69
CA SER A 473 6.55 10.06 10.28
C SER A 473 7.72 10.53 11.13
N LYS A 474 8.11 11.81 11.05
CA LYS A 474 9.20 12.40 11.84
C LYS A 474 8.73 13.04 13.14
N ARG A 475 7.41 13.15 13.35
CA ARG A 475 6.85 13.78 14.55
C ARG A 475 7.12 12.92 15.79
N ILE A 476 7.88 13.47 16.73
CA ILE A 476 8.09 12.89 18.06
C ILE A 476 7.04 13.49 18.99
N ILE A 477 6.23 12.64 19.62
CA ILE A 477 5.32 13.07 20.69
C ILE A 477 6.06 12.93 22.01
N LYS A 478 6.15 14.02 22.75
CA LYS A 478 6.61 13.95 24.14
C LYS A 478 5.50 13.27 24.94
N GLU A 479 5.81 12.13 25.55
CA GLU A 479 4.92 11.52 26.55
C GLU A 479 4.86 12.52 27.72
N GLU A 480 3.67 13.07 27.98
CA GLU A 480 3.40 13.96 29.13
C GLU A 480 3.39 13.19 30.45
#